data_AF-G6AVR6-F1
#
_entry.id   AF-G6AVR6-F1
#
_cell.length_a   1.000
_cell.length_b   1.000
_cell.length_c   1.000
_cell.angle_alpha   90.00
_cell.angle_beta   90.00
_cell.angle_gamma   90.00
#
_symmetry.space_group_name_H-M   'P 1'
#
loop_
_entity.id
_entity.type
_entity.pdbx_description
1 polymer ?
#
loop_
_entity_poly.entity_id
_entity_poly.type
_entity_poly.pdbx_seq_one_letter_code
_entity_poly.pdbx_strand_id
1 'polypeptide(L)'
;MKLMKENTTDAAKEKHVPVIEPIEGGYRVKVGSVEHPMLPEHYIQWIELLTPTDVLRHELQPGEKPEVIFLTDAKEVSAREYCNLHGLWKGDANTSPHDEHH
;
A
#
# COMPACT_ATOMS: atom_id res chain seq x y z
N MET A 1 -1.99 17.85 -16.55
CA MET A 1 -1.69 16.78 -15.58
C MET A 1 -2.90 15.86 -15.49
N LYS A 2 -2.73 14.55 -15.32
CA LYS A 2 -3.82 13.56 -15.24
C LYS A 2 -4.00 13.15 -13.77
N LEU A 3 -5.21 13.23 -13.24
CA LEU A 3 -5.56 12.66 -11.94
C LEU A 3 -5.45 11.14 -12.02
N MET A 4 -4.61 10.55 -11.17
CA MET A 4 -4.55 9.09 -10.99
C MET A 4 -5.51 8.74 -9.87
N LYS A 5 -6.59 8.02 -10.19
CA LYS A 5 -7.54 7.51 -9.21
C LYS A 5 -7.05 6.16 -8.68
N GLU A 6 -7.17 5.95 -7.38
CA GLU A 6 -6.86 4.69 -6.71
C GLU A 6 -7.74 3.55 -7.23
N ASN A 7 -7.21 2.32 -7.28
CA ASN A 7 -7.96 1.07 -7.47
C ASN A 7 -8.75 1.00 -8.80
N THR A 8 -8.33 1.72 -9.85
CA THR A 8 -9.05 1.75 -11.15
C THR A 8 -8.47 0.85 -12.23
N THR A 9 -7.28 0.28 -12.01
CA THR A 9 -6.62 -0.59 -12.98
C THR A 9 -7.13 -2.02 -12.83
N ASP A 10 -7.41 -2.71 -13.94
CA ASP A 10 -7.75 -4.14 -13.94
C ASP A 10 -6.49 -4.98 -13.73
N ALA A 11 -6.06 -5.08 -12.47
CA ALA A 11 -4.96 -5.92 -12.02
C ALA A 11 -5.36 -6.68 -10.75
N ALA A 12 -4.56 -7.70 -10.41
CA ALA A 12 -4.77 -8.57 -9.25
C ALA A 12 -4.81 -7.76 -7.94
N LYS A 13 -6.01 -7.56 -7.37
CA LYS A 13 -6.22 -6.81 -6.12
C LYS A 13 -5.34 -7.38 -4.99
N GLU A 14 -5.24 -8.70 -4.91
CA GLU A 14 -4.48 -9.42 -3.88
C GLU A 14 -2.98 -9.13 -3.90
N LYS A 15 -2.45 -8.58 -5.00
CA LYS A 15 -1.04 -8.16 -5.10
C LYS A 15 -0.81 -6.67 -4.96
N HIS A 16 -1.86 -5.84 -5.00
CA HIS A 16 -1.70 -4.39 -5.08
C HIS A 16 -2.35 -3.65 -3.92
N VAL A 17 -3.49 -4.12 -3.41
CA VAL A 17 -4.12 -3.47 -2.26
C VAL A 17 -3.18 -3.61 -1.04
N PRO A 18 -2.70 -2.49 -0.46
CA PRO A 18 -1.85 -2.55 0.72
C PRO A 18 -2.56 -3.21 1.90
N VAL A 19 -1.82 -4.05 2.63
CA VAL A 19 -2.26 -4.69 3.88
C VAL A 19 -1.55 -3.99 5.03
N ILE A 20 -2.34 -3.41 5.93
CA ILE A 20 -1.86 -2.65 7.09
C ILE A 20 -1.92 -3.56 8.33
N GLU A 21 -0.78 -3.79 8.95
CA GLU A 21 -0.64 -4.62 10.15
C GLU A 21 -0.15 -3.74 11.31
N PRO A 22 -0.96 -3.52 12.37
CA PRO A 22 -0.52 -2.79 13.55
C PRO A 22 0.64 -3.52 14.24
N ILE A 23 1.65 -2.76 14.66
CA ILE A 23 2.80 -3.25 15.43
C ILE A 23 3.02 -2.34 16.66
N GLU A 24 3.93 -2.72 17.54
CA GLU A 24 4.35 -1.84 18.63
C GLU A 24 4.95 -0.55 18.05
N GLY A 25 4.36 0.60 18.39
CA GLY A 25 4.83 1.92 17.96
C GLY A 25 4.44 2.35 16.55
N GLY A 26 3.61 1.59 15.82
CA GLY A 26 3.16 2.00 14.48
C GLY A 26 2.53 0.89 13.65
N TYR A 27 2.86 0.85 12.36
CA TYR A 27 2.27 -0.06 11.39
C TYR A 27 3.32 -0.63 10.44
N ARG A 28 3.19 -1.93 10.13
CA ARG A 28 3.84 -2.56 8.97
C ARG A 28 2.86 -2.58 7.82
N VAL A 29 3.23 -1.95 6.71
CA VAL A 29 2.44 -1.96 5.48
C VAL A 29 3.12 -2.89 4.48
N LYS A 30 2.38 -3.87 3.96
CA LYS A 30 2.82 -4.81 2.92
C LYS A 30 2.02 -4.56 1.65
N VAL A 31 2.64 -4.65 0.47
CA VAL A 31 1.91 -4.53 -0.79
C VAL A 31 1.55 -5.92 -1.31
N GLY A 32 0.24 -6.15 -1.20
CA GLY A 32 -0.48 -7.38 -1.45
C GLY A 32 -0.68 -8.24 -0.21
N SER A 33 -1.82 -8.93 -0.16
CA SER A 33 -1.98 -10.14 0.66
C SER A 33 -1.17 -11.31 0.09
N VAL A 34 -0.88 -11.25 -1.22
CA VAL A 34 0.16 -12.00 -1.92
C VAL A 34 1.25 -11.02 -2.31
N GLU A 35 2.51 -11.34 -1.98
CA GLU A 35 3.65 -10.45 -2.23
C GLU A 35 3.73 -9.99 -3.68
N HIS A 36 3.78 -8.67 -3.89
CA HIS A 36 3.96 -8.06 -5.21
C HIS A 36 5.38 -8.32 -5.75
N PRO A 37 5.56 -8.54 -7.07
CA PRO A 37 6.89 -8.61 -7.68
C PRO A 37 7.74 -7.34 -7.46
N MET A 38 9.03 -7.49 -7.22
CA MET A 38 9.97 -6.36 -7.09
C MET A 38 11.11 -6.52 -8.11
N LEU A 39 10.77 -6.58 -9.39
CA LEU A 39 11.70 -6.73 -10.51
C LEU A 39 12.04 -5.35 -11.12
N PRO A 40 13.20 -5.17 -11.79
CA PRO A 40 13.58 -3.89 -12.41
C PRO A 40 12.50 -3.27 -13.31
N GLU A 41 11.78 -4.11 -14.07
CA GLU A 41 10.69 -3.71 -14.97
C GLU A 41 9.31 -3.64 -14.30
N HIS A 42 9.12 -4.23 -13.11
CA HIS A 42 7.84 -4.33 -12.44
C HIS A 42 8.02 -4.36 -10.92
N TYR A 43 7.80 -3.21 -10.29
CA TYR A 43 8.02 -3.03 -8.86
C TYR A 43 7.12 -1.94 -8.28
N ILE A 44 6.98 -1.98 -6.96
CA ILE A 44 6.36 -0.93 -6.18
C ILE A 44 7.39 0.19 -6.02
N GLN A 45 7.07 1.37 -6.53
CA GLN A 45 7.98 2.52 -6.46
C GLN A 45 8.00 3.12 -5.06
N TRP A 46 6.85 3.15 -4.40
CA TRP A 46 6.73 3.69 -3.05
C TRP A 46 5.54 3.12 -2.31
N ILE A 47 5.58 3.26 -0.98
CA ILE A 47 4.46 3.01 -0.07
C ILE A 47 4.25 4.27 0.77
N GLU A 48 3.00 4.62 1.00
CA GLU A 48 2.59 5.71 1.87
C GLU A 48 1.61 5.23 2.94
N LEU A 49 1.81 5.72 4.16
CA LEU A 49 0.82 5.68 5.24
C LEU A 49 0.23 7.07 5.43
N LEU A 50 -1.08 7.19 5.26
CA LEU A 50 -1.82 8.42 5.48
C LEU A 50 -2.41 8.40 6.88
N THR A 51 -2.17 9.47 7.63
CA THR A 51 -2.82 9.78 8.90
C THR A 51 -3.79 10.95 8.70
N PRO A 52 -4.54 11.39 9.72
CA PRO A 52 -5.41 12.56 9.61
C PRO A 52 -4.64 13.86 9.31
N THR A 53 -3.35 13.91 9.64
CA THR A 53 -2.53 15.13 9.58
C THR A 53 -1.33 15.02 8.65
N ASP A 54 -0.85 13.81 8.38
CA ASP A 54 0.45 13.57 7.77
C ASP A 54 0.40 12.47 6.71
N VAL A 55 1.39 12.50 5.82
CA VAL A 55 1.70 11.43 4.89
C VAL A 55 3.13 10.99 5.16
N LEU A 56 3.30 9.74 5.60
CA LEU A 56 4.59 9.11 5.76
C LEU A 56 4.85 8.30 4.50
N ARG A 57 5.97 8.56 3.81
CA ARG A 57 6.30 7.94 2.52
C ARG A 57 7.66 7.27 2.56
N HIS A 58 7.77 6.14 1.89
CA HIS A 58 9.02 5.45 1.66
C HIS A 58 9.13 5.05 0.19
N GLU A 59 10.24 5.43 -0.44
CA GLU A 59 10.59 4.99 -1.79
C GLU A 59 11.26 3.62 -1.72
N LEU A 60 10.90 2.72 -2.63
CA LEU A 60 11.45 1.39 -2.74
C LEU A 60 12.26 1.25 -4.03
N GLN A 61 13.14 0.26 -4.07
CA GLN A 61 13.94 -0.12 -5.21
C GLN A 61 13.65 -1.56 -5.64
N PRO A 62 13.85 -1.90 -6.93
CA PRO A 62 13.80 -3.30 -7.37
C PRO A 62 14.69 -4.21 -6.53
N GLY A 63 14.20 -5.40 -6.20
CA GLY A 63 14.86 -6.41 -5.37
C GLY A 63 14.61 -6.28 -3.87
N GLU A 64 14.04 -5.16 -3.41
CA GLU A 64 13.64 -5.00 -2.01
C GLU A 64 12.34 -5.76 -1.71
N LYS A 65 12.03 -5.96 -0.43
CA LYS A 65 10.71 -6.45 -0.05
C LYS A 65 9.67 -5.33 -0.25
N PRO A 66 8.47 -5.63 -0.77
CA PRO A 66 7.41 -4.64 -0.94
C PRO A 66 6.69 -4.37 0.39
N GLU A 67 7.44 -3.99 1.43
CA GLU A 67 6.92 -3.72 2.76
C GLU A 67 7.73 -2.65 3.49
N VAL A 68 7.06 -1.87 4.33
CA VAL A 68 7.68 -0.78 5.09
C VAL A 68 7.07 -0.70 6.49
N ILE A 69 7.90 -0.33 7.47
CA ILE A 69 7.43 0.01 8.82
C ILE A 69 7.37 1.54 8.96
N PHE A 70 6.22 2.03 9.40
CA PHE A 70 6.01 3.43 9.74
C PHE A 70 5.72 3.57 11.22
N LEU A 71 6.53 4.35 11.93
CA LEU A 71 6.32 4.65 13.34
C LEU A 71 5.45 5.90 13.48
N THR A 72 4.34 5.78 14.19
CA THR A 72 3.38 6.86 14.42
C THR A 72 2.42 6.48 15.54
N ASP A 73 1.91 7.49 16.25
CA ASP A 73 0.86 7.31 17.26
C ASP A 73 -0.56 7.43 16.68
N ALA A 74 -0.69 7.79 15.41
CA ALA A 74 -1.97 7.92 14.71
C ALA A 74 -2.75 6.60 14.75
N LYS A 75 -4.06 6.68 15.00
CA LYS A 75 -4.94 5.50 15.11
C LYS A 75 -5.79 5.26 13.87
N GLU A 76 -6.17 6.34 13.20
CA GLU A 76 -6.90 6.31 11.94
C GLU A 76 -5.90 6.40 10.79
N VAL A 77 -5.67 5.27 10.11
CA VAL A 77 -4.71 5.21 9.02
C VAL A 77 -5.29 4.51 7.80
N SER A 78 -4.81 4.92 6.64
CA SER A 78 -4.93 4.17 5.40
C SER A 78 -3.58 4.12 4.71
N ALA A 79 -3.40 3.22 3.76
CA ALA A 79 -2.15 3.08 3.04
C ALA A 79 -2.41 3.11 1.54
N ARG A 80 -1.47 3.69 0.80
CA ARG A 80 -1.46 3.62 -0.66
C ARG A 80 -0.09 3.24 -1.17
N GLU A 81 -0.06 2.66 -2.35
CA GLU A 81 1.14 2.22 -3.04
C GLU A 81 1.06 2.62 -4.51
N TYR A 82 2.21 2.67 -5.17
CA TYR A 82 2.26 2.83 -6.61
C TYR A 82 3.16 1.81 -7.28
N CYS A 83 2.53 0.93 -8.04
CA CYS A 83 3.18 0.04 -8.97
C CYS A 83 3.49 0.80 -10.27
N ASN A 84 4.73 0.69 -10.75
CA ASN A 84 5.15 1.37 -11.98
C ASN A 84 4.33 0.96 -13.22
N LEU A 85 3.73 -0.24 -13.21
CA LEU A 85 2.88 -0.76 -14.30
C LEU A 85 1.39 -0.63 -14.01
N HIS A 86 0.96 -0.87 -12.78
CA HIS A 86 -0.47 -0.97 -12.43
C HIS A 86 -1.03 0.26 -11.72
N GLY A 87 -0.21 1.29 -11.53
CA GLY A 87 -0.63 2.58 -11.01
C GLY A 87 -0.89 2.59 -9.52
N LEU A 88 -1.84 3.44 -9.11
CA LEU A 88 -2.09 3.79 -7.72
C LEU A 88 -3.15 2.89 -7.09
N TRP A 89 -2.86 2.35 -5.90
CA TRP A 89 -3.79 1.54 -5.12
C TRP A 89 -3.87 2.00 -3.67
N LYS A 90 -5.00 1.75 -3.01
CA LYS A 90 -5.25 2.11 -1.62
C LYS A 90 -5.94 0.97 -0.87
N GLY A 91 -5.51 0.76 0.37
CA GLY A 91 -6.13 -0.11 1.36
C GLY A 91 -6.39 0.64 2.66
N ASP A 92 -7.46 0.31 3.36
CA ASP A 92 -7.83 0.93 4.63
C ASP A 92 -7.56 -0.03 5.79
N ALA A 93 -7.24 0.48 6.99
CA ALA A 93 -6.93 -0.37 8.14
C ALA A 93 -8.11 -1.22 8.64
N ASN A 94 -9.34 -0.89 8.24
CA ASN A 94 -10.58 -1.54 8.68
C ASN A 94 -11.20 -2.47 7.63
N THR A 95 -10.62 -2.62 6.44
CA THR A 95 -11.15 -3.55 5.44
C THR A 95 -10.55 -4.93 5.68
N SER A 96 -11.26 -5.76 6.45
CA SER A 96 -11.03 -7.20 6.45
C SER A 96 -11.20 -7.72 5.01
N PRO A 97 -10.40 -8.68 4.52
CA PRO A 97 -10.53 -9.23 3.17
C PRO A 97 -11.87 -9.94 2.88
N HIS A 98 -12.84 -9.87 3.80
CA HIS A 98 -14.16 -10.49 3.71
C HIS A 98 -15.34 -9.49 3.57
N ASP A 99 -15.11 -8.17 3.57
CA ASP A 99 -16.20 -7.17 3.62
C ASP A 99 -16.63 -6.58 2.26
N GLU A 100 -16.62 -7.36 1.16
CA GLU A 100 -17.17 -6.92 -0.14
C GLU A 100 -18.26 -7.85 -0.71
N HIS A 101 -19.22 -8.25 0.13
CA HIS A 101 -20.54 -8.71 -0.34
C HIS A 101 -21.65 -7.78 0.15
N HIS A 102 -21.88 -6.69 -0.60
CA HIS A 102 -23.17 -6.03 -0.74
C HIS A 102 -23.33 -5.52 -2.16
#